data_AF-A0A7L9FH85-F1
#
_entry.id   AF-A0A7L9FH85-F1
#
_cell.length_a   1.000
_cell.length_b   1.000
_cell.length_c   1.000
_cell.angle_alpha   90.00
_cell.angle_beta   90.00
_cell.angle_gamma   90.00
#
_symmetry.space_group_name_H-M   'P 1'
#
loop_
_entity.id
_entity.type
_entity.pdbx_description
1 polymer ?
#
loop_
_entity_poly.entity_id
_entity_poly.type
_entity_poly.pdbx_seq_one_letter_code
_entity_poly.pdbx_strand_id
1 'polypeptide(L)'
;MPWLGIRAECTAEEEFERYLKEYGYSFTKKFEIEVLVGGTWEKFKVYEVLGFVESAAEILAEAFNCPALESGPHLVLGEVSAKLWDEAVKIALPDGKSYVVPVYTYDGFLDLRMPTSKVRGLKGQIIVGGRVFELPLGEEDFQRIMLLDKRVREKLEKAIAIYGYEKVIDRKLLEKLKEEKAGRSREQTVTYEVDWDAGTVLCIVDGKLTSMNLTRFAVLLAQRELYGELEKFVSMLDPDMRREIKEALEEFFNIFKGSLKSPEELKKILEKI
;
A
#
# COMPACT_ATOMS: atom_id res chain seq x y z
N MET A 1 14.29 -13.93 -4.13
CA MET A 1 15.37 -14.83 -3.67
C MET A 1 14.76 -16.16 -3.32
N PRO A 2 15.42 -17.28 -3.65
CA PRO A 2 14.91 -18.61 -3.33
C PRO A 2 14.86 -18.88 -1.82
N TRP A 3 13.92 -19.71 -1.41
CA TRP A 3 13.71 -20.10 -0.02
C TRP A 3 13.77 -21.61 0.13
N LEU A 4 14.32 -22.05 1.26
CA LEU A 4 14.17 -23.41 1.77
C LEU A 4 13.62 -23.34 3.19
N GLY A 5 12.81 -24.32 3.58
CA GLY A 5 12.30 -24.35 4.93
C GLY A 5 11.87 -25.73 5.38
N ILE A 6 11.73 -25.87 6.69
CA ILE A 6 11.30 -27.09 7.37
C ILE A 6 10.27 -26.72 8.43
N ARG A 7 9.30 -27.60 8.69
CA ARG A 7 8.31 -27.37 9.76
C ARG A 7 9.04 -27.15 11.09
N ALA A 8 8.62 -26.12 11.81
CA ALA A 8 9.39 -25.54 12.92
C ALA A 8 9.67 -26.52 14.08
N GLU A 9 8.79 -27.51 14.27
CA GLU A 9 8.81 -28.47 15.37
C GLU A 9 9.63 -29.74 15.09
N CYS A 10 10.06 -29.97 13.84
CA CYS A 10 10.67 -31.24 13.45
C CYS A 10 12.14 -31.37 13.82
N THR A 11 12.89 -30.28 13.80
CA THR A 11 14.36 -30.33 13.83
C THR A 11 14.93 -29.10 14.55
N ALA A 12 16.04 -29.33 15.27
CA ALA A 12 16.83 -28.27 15.86
C ALA A 12 17.41 -27.35 14.76
N GLU A 13 17.53 -26.06 15.04
CA GLU A 13 17.95 -25.09 14.03
C GLU A 13 19.35 -25.42 13.48
N GLU A 14 20.26 -25.77 14.39
CA GLU A 14 21.67 -26.05 14.11
C GLU A 14 21.85 -27.28 13.22
N GLU A 15 20.97 -28.28 13.36
CA GLU A 15 21.01 -29.50 12.56
C GLU A 15 20.59 -29.23 11.12
N PHE A 16 19.49 -28.48 10.92
CA PHE A 16 19.02 -28.11 9.59
C PHE A 16 20.02 -27.21 8.87
N GLU A 17 20.62 -26.24 9.56
CA GLU A 17 21.65 -25.38 8.99
C GLU A 17 22.90 -26.14 8.53
N ARG A 18 23.35 -27.09 9.35
CA ARG A 18 24.50 -27.94 9.01
C ARG A 18 24.20 -28.73 7.74
N TYR A 19 23.01 -29.32 7.65
CA TYR A 19 22.57 -30.06 6.47
C TYR A 19 22.55 -29.17 5.22
N LEU A 20 21.96 -27.97 5.31
CA LEU A 20 21.95 -27.02 4.19
C LEU A 20 23.38 -26.68 3.71
N LYS A 21 24.31 -26.44 4.63
CA LYS A 21 25.72 -26.14 4.31
C LYS A 21 26.44 -27.34 3.68
N GLU A 22 26.20 -28.55 4.17
CA GLU A 22 26.76 -29.78 3.61
C GLU A 22 26.29 -30.02 2.16
N TYR A 23 25.05 -29.63 1.85
CA TYR A 23 24.50 -29.64 0.48
C TYR A 23 24.87 -28.42 -0.37
N GLY A 24 25.77 -27.56 0.13
CA GLY A 24 26.31 -26.44 -0.63
C GLY A 24 25.46 -25.17 -0.61
N TYR A 25 24.39 -25.10 0.19
CA TYR A 25 23.60 -23.90 0.35
C TYR A 25 24.26 -22.91 1.31
N SER A 26 24.23 -21.64 0.93
CA SER A 26 24.48 -20.50 1.83
C SER A 26 23.19 -19.72 2.00
N PHE A 27 22.92 -19.21 3.19
CA PHE A 27 21.72 -18.44 3.48
C PHE A 27 22.03 -17.06 4.06
N THR A 28 21.22 -16.08 3.70
CA THR A 28 21.40 -14.65 4.04
C THR A 28 20.46 -14.19 5.14
N LYS A 29 19.28 -14.80 5.23
CA LYS A 29 18.21 -14.41 6.15
C LYS A 29 17.48 -15.63 6.67
N LYS A 30 17.04 -15.54 7.93
CA LYS A 30 16.15 -16.50 8.58
C LYS A 30 14.88 -15.79 9.03
N PHE A 31 13.74 -16.46 8.89
CA PHE A 31 12.45 -15.98 9.36
C PHE A 31 11.47 -17.14 9.50
N GLU A 32 10.33 -16.88 10.11
CA GLU A 32 9.27 -17.87 10.24
C GLU A 32 8.04 -17.44 9.43
N ILE A 33 7.35 -18.42 8.85
CA ILE A 33 6.05 -18.22 8.20
C ILE A 33 5.08 -19.31 8.62
N GLU A 34 3.78 -19.02 8.53
CA GLU A 34 2.75 -20.06 8.54
C GLU A 34 2.11 -20.14 7.16
N VAL A 35 1.94 -21.34 6.63
CA VAL A 35 1.35 -21.57 5.30
C VAL A 35 0.12 -22.46 5.45
N LEU A 36 -0.94 -22.15 4.70
CA LEU A 36 -2.16 -22.98 4.67
C LEU A 36 -1.97 -24.18 3.73
N VAL A 37 -1.80 -25.37 4.33
CA VAL A 37 -1.50 -26.64 3.64
C VAL A 37 -2.66 -27.60 3.85
N GLY A 38 -3.34 -28.04 2.78
CA GLY A 38 -4.44 -29.00 2.92
C GLY A 38 -5.57 -28.58 3.88
N GLY A 39 -5.71 -27.29 4.18
CA GLY A 39 -6.69 -26.75 5.12
C GLY A 39 -6.17 -26.48 6.54
N THR A 40 -4.93 -26.86 6.87
CA THR A 40 -4.29 -26.58 8.17
C THR A 40 -3.18 -25.54 8.05
N TRP A 41 -3.01 -24.72 9.07
CA TRP A 41 -1.87 -23.79 9.15
C TRP A 41 -0.65 -24.54 9.68
N GLU A 42 0.42 -24.53 8.90
CA GLU A 42 1.68 -25.19 9.21
C GLU A 42 2.79 -24.16 9.34
N LYS A 43 3.53 -24.20 10.46
CA LYS A 43 4.59 -23.24 10.76
C LYS A 43 5.94 -23.75 10.27
N PHE A 44 6.65 -22.92 9.51
CA PHE A 44 7.96 -23.25 8.94
C PHE A 44 9.04 -22.27 9.40
N LYS A 45 10.23 -22.80 9.66
CA LYS A 45 11.47 -22.02 9.70
C LYS A 45 12.02 -21.93 8.29
N VAL A 46 12.21 -20.72 7.80
CA VAL A 46 12.56 -20.45 6.40
C VAL A 46 13.89 -19.71 6.32
N TYR A 47 14.67 -20.12 5.34
CA TYR A 47 15.99 -19.63 5.03
C TYR A 47 15.98 -19.08 3.61
N GLU A 48 16.36 -17.81 3.48
CA GLU A 48 16.65 -17.25 2.17
C GLU A 48 18.01 -17.74 1.72
N VAL A 49 18.05 -18.55 0.67
CA VAL A 49 19.25 -19.26 0.20
C VAL A 49 19.77 -18.73 -1.13
N LEU A 50 21.05 -18.93 -1.36
CA LEU A 50 21.72 -18.72 -2.64
C LEU A 50 21.78 -20.04 -3.42
N GLY A 51 21.41 -19.98 -4.70
CA GLY A 51 21.47 -21.15 -5.60
C GLY A 51 20.09 -21.62 -6.05
N PHE A 52 20.08 -22.74 -6.75
CA PHE A 52 18.89 -23.37 -7.30
C PHE A 52 18.26 -24.30 -6.26
N VAL A 53 16.93 -24.27 -6.13
CA VAL A 53 16.21 -24.98 -5.06
C VAL A 53 15.09 -25.88 -5.58
N GLU A 54 14.96 -26.07 -6.90
CA GLU A 54 13.91 -26.93 -7.45
C GLU A 54 14.10 -28.38 -6.96
N SER A 55 13.01 -28.97 -6.49
CA SER A 55 12.95 -30.32 -5.89
C SER A 55 13.70 -30.49 -4.56
N ALA A 56 14.31 -29.44 -4.01
CA ALA A 56 14.95 -29.49 -2.70
C ALA A 56 13.96 -29.81 -1.58
N ALA A 57 12.70 -29.36 -1.68
CA ALA A 57 11.68 -29.65 -0.67
C ALA A 57 11.43 -31.15 -0.52
N GLU A 58 11.44 -31.93 -1.60
CA GLU A 58 11.23 -33.39 -1.55
C GLU A 58 12.39 -34.08 -0.85
N ILE A 59 13.63 -33.70 -1.20
CA ILE A 59 14.86 -34.23 -0.59
C ILE A 59 14.88 -33.93 0.91
N LEU A 60 14.55 -32.70 1.29
CA LEU A 60 14.49 -32.29 2.69
C LEU A 60 13.36 -33.02 3.43
N ALA A 61 12.20 -33.21 2.80
CA ALA A 61 11.08 -33.88 3.44
C ALA A 61 11.37 -35.36 3.73
N GLU A 62 12.06 -36.03 2.82
CA GLU A 62 12.54 -37.40 3.00
C GLU A 62 13.64 -37.46 4.07
N ALA A 63 14.66 -36.61 3.98
CA ALA A 63 15.82 -36.64 4.88
C ALA A 63 15.46 -36.39 6.35
N PHE A 64 14.50 -35.49 6.60
CA PHE A 64 14.07 -35.14 7.95
C PHE A 64 12.76 -35.83 8.38
N ASN A 65 12.16 -36.64 7.51
CA ASN A 65 10.83 -37.23 7.70
C ASN A 65 9.80 -36.19 8.18
N CYS A 66 9.81 -35.01 7.57
CA CYS A 66 9.06 -33.85 8.00
C CYS A 66 8.59 -33.00 6.80
N PRO A 67 7.46 -32.26 6.88
CA PRO A 67 7.12 -31.29 5.85
C PRO A 67 8.24 -30.26 5.63
N ALA A 68 8.64 -30.10 4.37
CA ALA A 68 9.64 -29.13 3.95
C ALA A 68 9.10 -28.28 2.78
N LEU A 69 9.65 -27.08 2.62
CA LEU A 69 9.24 -26.15 1.57
C LEU A 69 10.41 -25.63 0.76
N GLU A 70 10.12 -25.28 -0.50
CA GLU A 70 10.97 -24.52 -1.38
C GLU A 70 10.18 -23.38 -2.03
N SER A 71 10.86 -22.29 -2.37
CA SER A 71 10.32 -21.22 -3.22
C SER A 71 11.42 -20.70 -4.13
N GLY A 72 11.09 -20.35 -5.37
CA GLY A 72 12.07 -19.85 -6.31
C GLY A 72 11.42 -19.39 -7.62
N PRO A 73 12.23 -18.93 -8.59
CA PRO A 73 11.73 -18.49 -9.89
C PRO A 73 10.94 -19.54 -10.67
N HIS A 74 11.15 -20.82 -10.37
CA HIS A 74 10.42 -21.95 -10.95
C HIS A 74 8.98 -22.08 -10.43
N LEU A 75 8.64 -21.38 -9.34
CA LEU A 75 7.31 -21.39 -8.70
C LEU A 75 6.56 -20.07 -8.90
N VAL A 76 6.64 -19.53 -10.12
CA VAL A 76 5.80 -18.42 -10.57
C VAL A 76 4.54 -18.97 -11.21
N LEU A 77 3.38 -18.57 -10.69
CA LEU A 77 2.06 -18.96 -11.17
C LEU A 77 1.41 -17.78 -11.90
N GLY A 78 0.96 -18.02 -13.14
CA GLY A 78 0.36 -16.99 -13.99
C GLY A 78 1.33 -16.41 -15.02
N GLU A 79 0.91 -15.34 -15.69
CA GLU A 79 1.65 -14.74 -16.80
C GLU A 79 2.38 -13.46 -16.37
N VAL A 80 3.71 -13.51 -16.33
CA VAL A 80 4.54 -12.34 -16.03
C VAL A 80 4.30 -11.20 -17.04
N SER A 81 3.99 -11.55 -18.31
CA SER A 81 3.62 -10.60 -19.37
C SER A 81 2.36 -9.79 -19.07
N ALA A 82 1.42 -10.36 -18.30
CA ALA A 82 0.20 -9.66 -17.86
C ALA A 82 0.46 -8.68 -16.71
N LYS A 83 1.72 -8.58 -16.23
CA LYS A 83 2.14 -7.79 -15.06
C LYS A 83 1.42 -8.19 -13.76
N LEU A 84 0.85 -9.39 -13.71
CA LEU A 84 0.18 -9.91 -12.52
C LEU A 84 0.47 -11.40 -12.43
N TRP A 85 1.18 -11.82 -11.37
CA TRP A 85 1.49 -13.22 -11.13
C TRP A 85 1.58 -13.49 -9.63
N ASP A 86 1.48 -14.76 -9.26
CA ASP A 86 1.73 -15.20 -7.90
C ASP A 86 3.11 -15.86 -7.80
N GLU A 87 3.82 -15.59 -6.71
CA GLU A 87 4.97 -16.37 -6.30
C GLU A 87 4.51 -17.40 -5.26
N ALA A 88 4.89 -18.65 -5.47
CA ALA A 88 4.45 -19.76 -4.65
C ALA A 88 5.59 -20.42 -3.86
N VAL A 89 5.19 -21.17 -2.84
CA VAL A 89 6.01 -22.19 -2.20
C VAL A 89 5.48 -23.56 -2.63
N LYS A 90 6.39 -24.51 -2.87
CA LYS A 90 6.06 -25.93 -2.93
C LYS A 90 6.38 -26.52 -1.57
N ILE A 91 5.41 -27.21 -0.99
CA ILE A 91 5.57 -27.95 0.26
C ILE A 91 5.50 -29.43 -0.07
N ALA A 92 6.54 -30.17 0.26
CA ALA A 92 6.60 -31.62 0.16
C ALA A 92 6.35 -32.25 1.53
N LEU A 93 5.54 -33.30 1.56
CA LEU A 93 5.27 -34.11 2.73
C LEU A 93 6.11 -35.40 2.69
N PRO A 94 6.39 -36.03 3.85
CA PRO A 94 7.15 -37.28 3.91
C PRO A 94 6.45 -38.47 3.24
N ASP A 95 5.12 -38.38 3.06
CA ASP A 95 4.32 -39.40 2.37
C ASP A 95 4.37 -39.26 0.84
N GLY A 96 5.19 -38.36 0.32
CA GLY A 96 5.36 -38.09 -1.11
C GLY A 96 4.31 -37.14 -1.71
N LYS A 97 3.31 -36.68 -0.95
CA LYS A 97 2.38 -35.67 -1.44
C LYS A 97 3.05 -34.30 -1.47
N SER A 98 2.60 -33.43 -2.37
CA SER A 98 3.05 -32.04 -2.40
C SER A 98 1.90 -31.06 -2.64
N TYR A 99 2.10 -29.83 -2.19
CA TYR A 99 1.17 -28.71 -2.35
C TYR A 99 1.93 -27.51 -2.91
N VAL A 100 1.37 -26.85 -3.90
CA VAL A 100 1.86 -25.54 -4.37
C VAL A 100 0.92 -24.47 -3.84
N VAL A 101 1.45 -23.57 -3.03
CA VAL A 101 0.67 -22.55 -2.32
C VAL A 101 1.18 -21.16 -2.70
N PRO A 102 0.35 -20.29 -3.31
CA PRO A 102 0.74 -18.92 -3.61
C PRO A 102 0.91 -18.14 -2.31
N VAL A 103 2.08 -17.53 -2.11
CA VAL A 103 2.45 -16.78 -0.89
C VAL A 103 2.53 -15.29 -1.13
N TYR A 104 2.90 -14.86 -2.34
CA TYR A 104 2.81 -13.46 -2.75
C TYR A 104 2.03 -13.33 -4.05
N THR A 105 1.32 -12.22 -4.20
CA THR A 105 0.86 -11.69 -5.48
C THR A 105 1.73 -10.50 -5.84
N TYR A 106 2.29 -10.50 -7.04
CA TYR A 106 3.00 -9.37 -7.61
C TYR A 106 2.12 -8.64 -8.62
N ASP A 107 1.91 -7.35 -8.39
CA ASP A 107 1.22 -6.42 -9.27
C ASP A 107 2.24 -5.42 -9.84
N GLY A 108 2.60 -5.61 -11.10
CA GLY A 108 3.53 -4.78 -11.85
C GLY A 108 2.92 -3.48 -12.40
N PHE A 109 1.63 -3.23 -12.24
CA PHE A 109 1.06 -1.89 -12.45
C PHE A 109 1.31 -1.00 -11.23
N LEU A 110 1.36 -1.62 -10.04
CA LEU A 110 1.61 -0.95 -8.77
C LEU A 110 3.02 -1.20 -8.20
N ASP A 111 3.90 -1.88 -8.93
CA ASP A 111 5.20 -2.38 -8.43
C ASP A 111 5.10 -2.89 -6.98
N LEU A 112 4.08 -3.72 -6.74
CA LEU A 112 3.64 -4.11 -5.40
C LEU A 112 3.69 -5.62 -5.27
N ARG A 113 4.23 -6.11 -4.16
CA ARG A 113 4.33 -7.53 -3.82
C ARG A 113 3.61 -7.74 -2.50
N MET A 114 2.46 -8.41 -2.51
CA MET A 114 1.56 -8.51 -1.37
C MET A 114 1.36 -9.96 -0.90
N PRO A 115 1.49 -10.27 0.39
CA PRO A 115 1.18 -11.59 0.91
C PRO A 115 -0.27 -12.00 0.61
N THR A 116 -0.46 -13.25 0.22
CA THR A 116 -1.80 -13.81 0.02
C THR A 116 -2.47 -14.14 1.36
N SER A 117 -3.75 -14.50 1.33
CA SER A 117 -4.46 -15.00 2.52
C SER A 117 -4.00 -16.40 2.96
N LYS A 118 -3.14 -17.07 2.20
CA LYS A 118 -2.66 -18.44 2.48
C LYS A 118 -1.33 -18.45 3.24
N VAL A 119 -0.81 -17.29 3.62
CA VAL A 119 0.46 -17.17 4.34
C VAL A 119 0.38 -16.11 5.44
N ARG A 120 1.08 -16.33 6.55
CA ARG A 120 1.29 -15.37 7.64
C ARG A 120 2.78 -15.24 7.94
N GLY A 121 3.16 -14.14 8.58
CA GLY A 121 4.57 -13.84 8.91
C GLY A 121 5.34 -13.15 7.77
N LEU A 122 4.70 -12.94 6.61
CA LEU A 122 5.26 -12.19 5.50
C LEU A 122 4.73 -10.76 5.47
N LYS A 123 5.58 -9.84 5.01
CA LYS A 123 5.25 -8.42 4.84
C LYS A 123 5.19 -8.09 3.36
N GLY A 124 4.29 -7.18 2.99
CA GLY A 124 4.22 -6.69 1.63
C GLY A 124 5.34 -5.71 1.32
N GLN A 125 5.48 -5.38 0.05
CA GLN A 125 6.44 -4.40 -0.44
C GLN A 125 5.81 -3.58 -1.56
N ILE A 126 6.15 -2.30 -1.63
CA ILE A 126 5.81 -1.43 -2.77
C ILE A 126 7.04 -0.65 -3.19
N ILE A 127 7.25 -0.51 -4.49
CA ILE A 127 8.32 0.32 -5.04
C ILE A 127 7.76 1.68 -5.43
N VAL A 128 8.31 2.74 -4.85
CA VAL A 128 7.88 4.12 -5.11
C VAL A 128 9.12 4.99 -5.36
N GLY A 129 9.17 5.68 -6.49
CA GLY A 129 10.31 6.53 -6.85
C GLY A 129 11.66 5.78 -6.87
N GLY A 130 11.65 4.49 -7.24
CA GLY A 130 12.84 3.63 -7.24
C GLY A 130 13.30 3.13 -5.87
N ARG A 131 12.54 3.40 -4.79
CA ARG A 131 12.82 2.90 -3.44
C ARG A 131 11.80 1.83 -3.04
N VAL A 132 12.28 0.80 -2.33
CA VAL A 132 11.44 -0.27 -1.79
C VAL A 132 10.95 0.14 -0.40
N PHE A 133 9.64 0.08 -0.19
CA PHE A 133 9.00 0.31 1.10
C PHE A 133 8.32 -0.97 1.56
N GLU A 134 8.44 -1.27 2.85
CA GLU A 134 7.77 -2.40 3.47
C GLU A 134 6.32 -2.04 3.80
N LEU A 135 5.39 -2.97 3.60
CA LEU A 135 3.98 -2.83 3.90
C LEU A 135 3.58 -3.69 5.10
N PRO A 136 2.72 -3.18 6.01
CA PRO A 136 2.07 -1.87 5.96
C PRO A 136 3.03 -0.68 6.19
N LEU A 137 2.77 0.46 5.53
CA LEU A 137 3.60 1.66 5.64
C LEU A 137 3.48 2.28 7.04
N GLY A 138 4.63 2.56 7.66
CA GLY A 138 4.73 3.39 8.86
C GLY A 138 4.57 4.88 8.55
N GLU A 139 4.49 5.70 9.61
CA GLU A 139 4.29 7.15 9.49
C GLU A 139 5.38 7.85 8.67
N GLU A 140 6.66 7.56 8.95
CA GLU A 140 7.78 8.20 8.25
C GLU A 140 7.76 7.91 6.75
N ASP A 141 7.56 6.65 6.37
CA ASP A 141 7.57 6.24 4.97
C ASP A 141 6.33 6.74 4.23
N PHE A 142 5.17 6.76 4.90
CA PHE A 142 3.97 7.38 4.37
C PHE A 142 4.19 8.88 4.10
N GLN A 143 4.74 9.64 5.05
CA GLN A 143 5.03 11.06 4.86
C GLN A 143 6.04 11.29 3.72
N ARG A 144 7.10 10.48 3.64
CA ARG A 144 8.08 10.54 2.54
C ARG A 144 7.41 10.32 1.19
N ILE A 145 6.52 9.33 1.08
CA ILE A 145 5.76 9.05 -0.15
C ILE A 145 4.83 10.22 -0.48
N MET A 146 4.15 10.79 0.52
CA MET A 146 3.26 11.94 0.31
C MET A 146 4.00 13.21 -0.12
N LEU A 147 5.28 13.37 0.19
CA LEU A 147 6.08 14.51 -0.29
C LEU A 147 6.51 14.38 -1.77
N LEU A 148 6.31 13.22 -2.38
CA LEU A 148 6.58 13.00 -3.80
C LEU A 148 5.45 13.53 -4.70
N ASP A 149 5.66 13.42 -6.00
CA ASP A 149 4.76 13.94 -7.03
C ASP A 149 3.35 13.28 -7.01
N LYS A 150 2.41 13.88 -7.76
CA LYS A 150 1.01 13.43 -7.83
C LYS A 150 0.87 11.96 -8.27
N ARG A 151 1.72 11.51 -9.21
CA ARG A 151 1.67 10.15 -9.76
C ARG A 151 1.96 9.10 -8.70
N VAL A 152 2.92 9.40 -7.82
CA VAL A 152 3.25 8.54 -6.68
C VAL A 152 2.08 8.41 -5.69
N ARG A 153 1.37 9.51 -5.42
CA ARG A 153 0.20 9.47 -4.52
C ARG A 153 -0.95 8.66 -5.10
N GLU A 154 -1.27 8.87 -6.37
CA GLU A 154 -2.31 8.10 -7.09
C GLU A 154 -2.02 6.59 -7.06
N LYS A 155 -0.75 6.21 -7.14
CA LYS A 155 -0.32 4.81 -7.04
C LYS A 155 -0.64 4.21 -5.68
N LEU A 156 -0.37 4.95 -4.60
CA LEU A 156 -0.70 4.52 -3.25
C LEU A 156 -2.22 4.42 -3.02
N GLU A 157 -2.98 5.39 -3.54
CA GLU A 157 -4.45 5.38 -3.49
C GLU A 157 -5.04 4.15 -4.20
N LYS A 158 -4.51 3.80 -5.38
CA LYS A 158 -4.91 2.57 -6.10
C LYS A 158 -4.56 1.31 -5.32
N ALA A 159 -3.37 1.25 -4.71
CA ALA A 159 -2.99 0.12 -3.87
C ALA A 159 -3.96 -0.06 -2.68
N ILE A 160 -4.35 1.03 -2.03
CA ILE A 160 -5.34 1.03 -0.96
C ILE A 160 -6.71 0.57 -1.46
N ALA A 161 -7.15 1.04 -2.62
CA ALA A 161 -8.45 0.67 -3.19
C ALA A 161 -8.55 -0.83 -3.52
N ILE A 162 -7.45 -1.45 -3.98
CA ILE A 162 -7.42 -2.86 -4.38
C ILE A 162 -7.16 -3.79 -3.20
N TYR A 163 -6.14 -3.48 -2.37
CA TYR A 163 -5.67 -4.38 -1.31
C TYR A 163 -6.20 -4.03 0.09
N GLY A 164 -6.84 -2.88 0.24
CA GLY A 164 -7.39 -2.39 1.50
C GLY A 164 -6.38 -1.61 2.35
N TYR A 165 -6.91 -0.70 3.18
CA TYR A 165 -6.10 0.15 4.06
C TYR A 165 -5.20 -0.64 5.00
N GLU A 166 -5.71 -1.70 5.63
CA GLU A 166 -5.02 -2.44 6.69
C GLU A 166 -3.77 -3.17 6.20
N LYS A 167 -3.70 -3.49 4.91
CA LYS A 167 -2.54 -4.14 4.30
C LYS A 167 -1.49 -3.13 3.81
N VAL A 168 -1.90 -1.88 3.56
CA VAL A 168 -1.05 -0.87 2.93
C VAL A 168 -0.55 0.17 3.93
N ILE A 169 -1.34 0.52 4.94
CA ILE A 169 -0.99 1.53 5.96
C ILE A 169 -1.06 0.89 7.34
N ASP A 170 -0.03 1.14 8.16
CA ASP A 170 0.01 0.65 9.54
C ASP A 170 -1.22 1.11 10.35
N ARG A 171 -1.70 0.24 11.23
CA ARG A 171 -2.91 0.48 12.01
C ARG A 171 -2.81 1.74 12.88
N LYS A 172 -1.65 2.01 13.49
CA LYS A 172 -1.47 3.22 14.31
C LYS A 172 -1.56 4.48 13.48
N LEU A 173 -0.99 4.45 12.28
CA LEU A 173 -1.10 5.55 11.33
C LEU A 173 -2.54 5.71 10.84
N LEU A 174 -3.26 4.61 10.56
CA LEU A 174 -4.68 4.67 10.21
C LEU A 174 -5.53 5.29 11.31
N GLU A 175 -5.29 4.91 12.57
CA GLU A 175 -5.98 5.47 13.74
C GLU A 175 -5.67 6.96 13.86
N LYS A 176 -4.40 7.37 13.75
CA LYS A 176 -4.01 8.78 13.73
C LYS A 176 -4.65 9.58 12.60
N LEU A 177 -4.66 9.04 11.37
CA LEU A 177 -5.30 9.68 10.22
C LEU A 177 -6.83 9.76 10.39
N LYS A 178 -7.44 8.77 11.05
CA LYS A 178 -8.88 8.78 11.40
C LYS A 178 -9.16 9.79 12.51
N GLU A 179 -8.31 9.90 13.52
CA GLU A 179 -8.41 10.89 14.61
C GLU A 179 -8.17 12.31 14.11
N GLU A 180 -7.24 12.53 13.19
CA GLU A 180 -7.06 13.81 12.50
C GLU A 180 -8.29 14.13 11.64
N LYS A 181 -8.89 13.15 10.96
CA LYS A 181 -10.16 13.32 10.23
C LYS A 181 -11.38 13.52 11.15
N ALA A 182 -11.41 12.91 12.33
CA ALA A 182 -12.51 13.00 13.29
C ALA A 182 -12.41 14.28 14.15
N GLY A 183 -11.20 14.66 14.55
CA GLY A 183 -10.85 15.90 15.24
C GLY A 183 -11.03 17.14 14.35
N ARG A 184 -10.99 16.97 13.03
CA ARG A 184 -11.40 17.95 12.01
C ARG A 184 -12.90 18.30 12.02
N SER A 185 -13.70 17.69 12.92
CA SER A 185 -15.09 18.08 13.21
C SER A 185 -15.20 19.19 14.27
N ARG A 186 -14.09 19.65 14.86
CA ARG A 186 -14.05 20.90 15.64
C ARG A 186 -13.65 22.05 14.72
N GLU A 187 -14.63 22.89 14.39
CA GLU A 187 -14.51 24.21 13.73
C GLU A 187 -13.24 24.42 12.88
N GLN A 188 -13.26 23.93 11.64
CA GLN A 188 -12.32 24.42 10.62
C GLN A 188 -12.72 25.84 10.22
N THR A 189 -12.35 26.82 11.02
CA THR A 189 -12.34 28.22 10.59
C THR A 189 -11.05 28.44 9.80
N VAL A 190 -11.18 28.47 8.47
CA VAL A 190 -10.07 28.91 7.60
C VAL A 190 -10.05 30.43 7.70
N THR A 191 -9.10 30.99 8.45
CA THR A 191 -8.78 32.42 8.33
C THR A 191 -7.89 32.62 7.12
N TYR A 192 -8.31 33.52 6.23
CA TYR A 192 -7.60 33.82 5.00
C TYR A 192 -7.60 35.32 4.69
N GLU A 193 -6.50 35.78 4.12
CA GLU A 193 -6.36 37.10 3.51
C GLU A 193 -6.05 36.90 2.03
N VAL A 194 -6.67 37.71 1.19
CA VAL A 194 -6.49 37.64 -0.25
C VAL A 194 -5.66 38.83 -0.71
N ASP A 195 -4.52 38.54 -1.32
CA ASP A 195 -3.74 39.51 -2.09
C ASP A 195 -4.26 39.49 -3.53
N TRP A 196 -5.14 40.44 -3.83
CA TRP A 196 -5.81 40.57 -5.13
C TRP A 196 -4.85 40.98 -6.25
N ASP A 197 -3.81 41.76 -5.92
CA ASP A 197 -2.80 42.21 -6.87
C ASP A 197 -1.88 41.05 -7.28
N ALA A 198 -1.59 40.15 -6.34
CA ALA A 198 -0.77 38.95 -6.59
C ALA A 198 -1.57 37.70 -7.01
N GLY A 199 -2.91 37.72 -6.92
CA GLY A 199 -3.77 36.56 -7.20
C GLY A 199 -3.55 35.39 -6.24
N THR A 200 -3.20 35.67 -4.99
CA THR A 200 -2.84 34.66 -3.98
C THR A 200 -3.62 34.82 -2.69
N VAL A 201 -3.87 33.70 -2.04
CA VAL A 201 -4.51 33.60 -0.72
C VAL A 201 -3.47 33.15 0.28
N LEU A 202 -3.31 33.92 1.34
CA LEU A 202 -2.62 33.52 2.57
C LEU A 202 -3.66 32.93 3.51
N CYS A 203 -3.54 31.64 3.84
CA CYS A 203 -4.49 30.95 4.69
C CYS A 203 -3.80 30.11 5.76
N ILE A 204 -4.43 29.99 6.93
CA ILE A 204 -3.99 29.06 7.97
C ILE A 204 -4.75 27.75 7.78
N VAL A 205 -4.02 26.71 7.40
CA VAL A 205 -4.57 25.38 7.13
C VAL A 205 -3.92 24.40 8.10
N ASP A 206 -4.72 23.76 8.94
CA ASP A 206 -4.26 22.81 9.97
C ASP A 206 -3.14 23.40 10.86
N GLY A 207 -3.27 24.68 11.22
CA GLY A 207 -2.31 25.40 12.08
C GLY A 207 -1.05 25.91 11.36
N LYS A 208 -0.93 25.75 10.04
CA LYS A 208 0.21 26.23 9.24
C LYS A 208 -0.20 27.34 8.28
N LEU A 209 0.54 28.45 8.32
CA LEU A 209 0.42 29.52 7.34
C LEU A 209 0.92 29.03 5.97
N THR A 210 0.06 29.11 4.96
CA THR A 210 0.33 28.65 3.60
C THR A 210 -0.15 29.71 2.61
N SER A 211 0.60 29.95 1.53
CA SER A 211 0.11 30.71 0.38
C SER A 211 -0.26 29.78 -0.77
N MET A 212 -1.34 30.10 -1.50
CA MET A 212 -1.73 29.40 -2.72
C MET A 212 -2.50 30.34 -3.64
N ASN A 213 -2.65 29.97 -4.92
CA ASN A 213 -3.47 30.77 -5.84
C ASN A 213 -4.97 30.61 -5.54
N LEU A 214 -5.78 31.55 -6.04
CA LEU A 214 -7.23 31.61 -5.83
C LEU A 214 -7.92 30.29 -6.22
N THR A 215 -7.52 29.71 -7.36
CA THR A 215 -8.07 28.46 -7.91
C THR A 215 -7.85 27.27 -6.99
N ARG A 216 -6.63 27.10 -6.49
CA ARG A 216 -6.28 26.04 -5.56
C ARG A 216 -6.96 26.21 -4.21
N PHE A 217 -7.16 27.46 -3.78
CA PHE A 217 -7.90 27.75 -2.55
C PHE A 217 -9.38 27.38 -2.67
N ALA A 218 -10.04 27.71 -3.79
CA ALA A 218 -11.43 27.28 -4.05
C ALA A 218 -11.58 25.75 -4.03
N VAL A 219 -10.67 25.04 -4.71
CA VAL A 219 -10.66 23.57 -4.72
C VAL A 219 -10.38 23.01 -3.31
N LEU A 220 -9.53 23.65 -2.51
CA LEU A 220 -9.29 23.24 -1.12
C LEU A 220 -10.55 23.36 -0.26
N LEU A 221 -11.30 24.46 -0.38
CA LEU A 221 -12.56 24.64 0.34
C LEU A 221 -13.60 23.59 -0.07
N ALA A 222 -13.68 23.27 -1.37
CA ALA A 222 -14.54 22.20 -1.90
C ALA A 222 -14.11 20.81 -1.40
N GLN A 223 -12.81 20.51 -1.40
CA GLN A 223 -12.23 19.26 -0.86
C GLN A 223 -12.49 19.07 0.63
N ARG A 224 -12.52 20.18 1.39
CA ARG A 224 -12.82 20.18 2.83
C ARG A 224 -14.30 20.26 3.14
N GLU A 225 -15.16 20.29 2.11
CA GLU A 225 -16.61 20.44 2.23
C GLU A 225 -17.04 21.71 2.99
N LEU A 226 -16.22 22.76 2.94
CA LEU A 226 -16.48 24.06 3.56
C LEU A 226 -17.30 24.95 2.62
N TYR A 227 -18.48 24.48 2.22
CA TYR A 227 -19.29 25.10 1.17
C TYR A 227 -19.76 26.53 1.50
N GLY A 228 -20.05 26.82 2.77
CA GLY A 228 -20.40 28.18 3.20
C GLY A 228 -19.25 29.18 3.05
N GLU A 229 -18.02 28.76 3.29
CA GLU A 229 -16.83 29.60 3.07
C GLU A 229 -16.47 29.70 1.58
N LEU A 230 -16.67 28.62 0.82
CA LEU A 230 -16.51 28.62 -0.63
C LEU A 230 -17.47 29.62 -1.29
N GLU A 231 -18.75 29.65 -0.89
CA GLU A 231 -19.73 30.58 -1.45
C GLU A 231 -19.36 32.04 -1.13
N LYS A 232 -18.90 32.33 0.10
CA LYS A 232 -18.38 33.66 0.47
C LYS A 232 -17.16 34.04 -0.36
N PHE A 233 -16.17 33.14 -0.46
CA PHE A 233 -14.94 33.40 -1.20
C PHE A 233 -15.24 33.71 -2.67
N VAL A 234 -16.08 32.90 -3.31
CA VAL A 234 -16.49 33.09 -4.71
C VAL A 234 -17.24 34.41 -4.92
N SER A 235 -18.05 34.82 -3.94
CA SER A 235 -18.80 36.09 -4.02
C SER A 235 -17.90 37.33 -4.01
N MET A 236 -16.67 37.22 -3.49
CA MET A 236 -15.68 38.31 -3.45
C MET A 236 -14.85 38.40 -4.73
N LEU A 237 -14.92 37.41 -5.63
CA LEU A 237 -14.14 37.39 -6.86
C LEU A 237 -14.76 38.27 -7.96
N ASP A 238 -13.91 38.86 -8.78
CA ASP A 238 -14.31 39.51 -10.03
C ASP A 238 -14.77 38.50 -11.10
N PRO A 239 -15.59 38.92 -12.09
CA PRO A 239 -16.19 38.01 -13.07
C PRO A 239 -15.19 37.15 -13.86
N ASP A 240 -14.02 37.69 -14.20
CA ASP A 240 -12.99 36.94 -14.93
C ASP A 240 -12.35 35.84 -14.07
N MET A 241 -12.11 36.11 -12.79
CA MET A 241 -11.56 35.13 -11.83
C MET A 241 -12.59 34.06 -11.47
N ARG A 242 -13.89 34.42 -11.42
CA ARG A 242 -14.97 33.46 -11.19
C ARG A 242 -15.04 32.39 -12.27
N ARG A 243 -14.85 32.76 -13.54
CA ARG A 243 -14.84 31.80 -14.65
C ARG A 243 -13.71 30.78 -14.51
N GLU A 244 -12.50 31.24 -14.21
CA GLU A 244 -11.35 30.35 -14.00
C GLU A 244 -11.56 29.41 -12.80
N ILE A 245 -12.13 29.92 -11.72
CA ILE A 245 -12.47 29.11 -10.54
C ILE A 245 -13.61 28.14 -10.82
N LYS A 246 -14.60 28.54 -11.63
CA LYS A 246 -15.70 27.66 -12.04
C LYS A 246 -15.17 26.45 -12.80
N GLU A 247 -14.31 26.65 -13.79
CA GLU A 247 -13.71 25.56 -14.57
C GLU A 247 -12.97 24.56 -13.67
N ALA A 248 -12.18 25.07 -12.72
CA ALA A 248 -11.45 24.22 -11.77
C ALA A 248 -12.37 23.47 -10.79
N LEU A 249 -13.45 24.10 -10.34
CA LEU A 249 -14.45 23.46 -9.46
C LEU A 249 -15.30 22.44 -10.22
N GLU A 250 -15.60 22.67 -11.50
CA GLU A 250 -16.30 21.72 -12.37
C GLU A 250 -15.43 20.49 -12.66
N GLU A 251 -14.14 20.69 -12.95
CA GLU A 251 -13.18 19.59 -13.09
C GLU A 251 -13.09 18.78 -11.79
N PHE A 252 -12.95 19.46 -10.65
CA PHE A 252 -12.97 18.83 -9.34
C PHE A 252 -14.26 18.05 -9.08
N PHE A 253 -15.43 18.64 -9.33
CA PHE A 253 -16.72 17.99 -9.13
C PHE A 253 -16.88 16.74 -10.00
N ASN A 254 -16.51 16.83 -11.29
CA ASN A 254 -16.60 15.71 -12.22
C ASN A 254 -15.76 14.51 -11.78
N ILE A 255 -14.58 14.77 -11.21
CA ILE A 255 -13.66 13.72 -10.73
C ILE A 255 -14.11 13.17 -9.37
N PHE A 256 -14.54 14.01 -8.43
CA PHE A 256 -14.67 13.65 -7.02
C PHE A 256 -16.11 13.52 -6.50
N LYS A 257 -17.15 13.77 -7.31
CA LYS A 257 -18.57 13.70 -6.89
C LYS A 257 -18.96 12.43 -6.13
N GLY A 258 -18.37 11.27 -6.44
CA GLY A 258 -18.68 10.00 -5.78
C GLY A 258 -18.06 9.83 -4.39
N SER A 259 -17.17 10.75 -3.98
CA SER A 259 -16.40 10.70 -2.73
C SER A 259 -16.76 11.82 -1.74
N LEU A 260 -17.57 12.79 -2.17
CA LEU A 260 -18.06 13.89 -1.34
C LEU A 260 -19.27 13.44 -0.52
N LYS A 261 -19.43 13.95 0.71
CA LYS A 261 -20.62 13.68 1.53
C LYS A 261 -21.87 14.42 1.05
N SER A 262 -21.69 15.63 0.52
CA SER A 262 -22.78 16.49 0.03
C SER A 262 -22.46 17.11 -1.35
N PRO A 263 -22.33 16.30 -2.42
CA PRO A 263 -21.98 16.81 -3.75
C PRO A 263 -23.00 17.82 -4.31
N GLU A 264 -24.25 17.73 -3.89
CA GLU A 264 -25.36 18.58 -4.32
C GLU A 264 -25.18 20.04 -3.85
N GLU A 265 -24.47 20.27 -2.75
CA GLU A 265 -24.16 21.63 -2.29
C GLU A 265 -23.12 22.29 -3.20
N LEU A 266 -22.07 21.55 -3.58
CA LEU A 266 -21.08 22.04 -4.54
C LEU A 266 -21.73 22.31 -5.91
N LYS A 267 -22.65 21.44 -6.34
CA LYS A 267 -23.40 21.63 -7.59
C LYS A 267 -24.23 22.91 -7.58
N LYS A 268 -24.92 23.21 -6.47
CA LYS A 268 -25.66 24.47 -6.32
C LYS A 268 -24.76 25.70 -6.37
N ILE A 269 -23.55 25.61 -5.81
CA ILE A 269 -22.57 26.70 -5.91
C ILE A 269 -22.16 26.89 -7.36
N LEU A 270 -21.79 25.81 -8.08
CA LEU A 270 -21.42 25.86 -9.50
C LEU A 270 -22.50 26.44 -10.42
N GLU A 271 -23.78 26.20 -10.13
CA GLU A 271 -24.91 26.77 -10.87
C GLU A 271 -25.09 28.29 -10.65
N LYS A 272 -24.50 28.85 -9.58
CA LYS A 272 -24.55 30.28 -9.24
C LYS A 272 -23.32 31.08 -9.70
N ILE A 273 -22.25 30.40 -10.11
CA ILE A 273 -21.02 31.02 -10.66
C ILE A 273 -21.18 31.21 -12.16
#